data_AF-A0A2N7S0Z0-F1
#
_entry.id   AF-A0A2N7S0Z0-F1
#
_cell.length_a   1.000
_cell.length_b   1.000
_cell.length_c   1.000
_cell.angle_alpha   90.00
_cell.angle_beta   90.00
_cell.angle_gamma   90.00
#
_symmetry.space_group_name_H-M   'P 1'
#
loop_
_entity.id
_entity.type
_entity.pdbx_description
1 polymer ?
#
loop_
_entity_poly.entity_id
_entity_poly.type
_entity_poly.pdbx_seq_one_letter_code
_entity_poly.pdbx_strand_id
1 'polypeptide(L)'
;MKSTIQIPRQIDFGYRNRTIRTQRAVALRFSARSIAINSILAVVAVTVAVMSLGIGDYPLTTAQVVQSLFGQGDDFHRLIVTEWRLPIAIAAILFGALLGIGGAIFQSLTRNPLGSPDVIGFDAGSYTAVVLTILVIGANQYWYIAAAALVGGLLTAIVVYLLSYRGGVQGFRLIIVGIGVSAMLGSINAYLITRAEITDAMSVGFWAAGSLSRVGWHSLVPVIIGGLIVFIGVTMLAPALRQLELGDDAALAQGVNASVARPLLLILGVATTALVTAAAGPIGFVALSAPQLARRLTRTPGVTVAASAFMGAALLSLAQLLSLVIAQVYRPVPVGLITVSLGGLYLIWLLIRETRRSI
;
A
#
# COMPACT_ATOMS: atom_id res chain seq x y z
N MET A 1 -40.13 22.63 -45.28
CA MET A 1 -39.93 23.33 -43.98
C MET A 1 -38.70 22.74 -43.30
N LYS A 2 -37.68 23.60 -43.10
CA LYS A 2 -36.39 23.48 -42.40
C LYS A 2 -35.90 22.09 -41.95
N SER A 3 -34.95 21.55 -42.72
CA SER A 3 -33.95 20.57 -42.28
C SER A 3 -33.06 21.21 -41.20
N THR A 4 -33.21 20.77 -39.96
CA THR A 4 -32.35 21.18 -38.84
C THR A 4 -31.09 20.34 -38.85
N ILE A 5 -30.01 20.91 -39.38
CA ILE A 5 -28.66 20.35 -39.30
C ILE A 5 -28.29 20.25 -37.82
N GLN A 6 -28.23 19.02 -37.28
CA GLN A 6 -27.65 18.77 -35.95
C GLN A 6 -26.15 19.04 -36.03
N ILE A 7 -25.74 20.20 -35.50
CA ILE A 7 -24.33 20.52 -35.28
C ILE A 7 -23.78 19.44 -34.35
N PRO A 8 -22.71 18.69 -34.73
CA PRO A 8 -22.15 17.67 -33.85
C PRO A 8 -21.71 18.32 -32.54
N ARG A 9 -22.12 17.70 -31.43
CA ARG A 9 -21.65 18.01 -30.07
C ARG A 9 -20.14 18.24 -30.09
N GLN A 10 -19.70 19.31 -29.42
CA GLN A 10 -18.30 19.64 -29.11
C GLN A 10 -17.37 18.44 -29.27
N ILE A 11 -16.40 18.55 -30.18
CA ILE A 11 -15.30 17.60 -30.31
C ILE A 11 -14.62 17.51 -28.94
N ASP A 12 -14.77 16.37 -28.28
CA ASP A 12 -14.04 16.08 -27.05
C ASP A 12 -12.56 15.88 -27.44
N PHE A 13 -11.76 16.93 -27.26
CA PHE A 13 -10.32 16.91 -27.52
C PHE A 13 -9.55 16.01 -26.53
N GLY A 14 -10.26 15.28 -25.67
CA GLY A 14 -9.67 14.37 -24.70
C GLY A 14 -8.96 15.12 -23.57
N TYR A 15 -8.08 14.40 -22.87
CA TYR A 15 -7.43 14.93 -21.68
C TYR A 15 -6.37 15.97 -22.01
N ARG A 16 -6.37 17.10 -21.28
CA ARG A 16 -5.32 18.13 -21.37
C ARG A 16 -3.97 17.55 -20.91
N ASN A 17 -3.20 17.08 -21.88
CA ASN A 17 -1.91 16.42 -21.67
C ASN A 17 -0.77 17.42 -21.85
N ARG A 18 0.19 17.40 -20.92
CA ARG A 18 1.49 18.04 -21.11
C ARG A 18 2.50 16.97 -21.48
N THR A 19 3.17 17.16 -22.62
CA THR A 19 4.28 16.33 -23.07
C THR A 19 5.59 17.00 -22.64
N ILE A 20 6.33 16.36 -21.74
CA ILE A 20 7.73 16.71 -21.51
C ILE A 20 8.55 15.84 -22.44
N ARG A 21 9.25 16.45 -23.39
CA ARG A 21 10.09 15.75 -24.37
C ARG A 21 11.52 16.24 -24.19
N THR A 22 12.40 15.37 -23.70
CA THR A 22 13.84 15.64 -23.65
C THR A 22 14.45 15.14 -24.97
N GLN A 23 15.32 15.94 -25.60
CA GLN A 23 15.76 15.79 -27.00
C GLN A 23 16.38 14.43 -27.39
N ARG A 24 16.68 13.51 -26.45
CA ARG A 24 17.33 12.22 -26.78
C ARG A 24 16.77 10.93 -26.19
N ALA A 25 15.75 10.92 -25.31
CA ALA A 25 15.33 9.62 -24.73
C ALA A 25 13.92 9.50 -24.14
N VAL A 26 13.29 10.59 -23.65
CA VAL A 26 12.11 10.45 -22.80
C VAL A 26 10.99 11.39 -23.27
N ALA A 27 9.85 10.81 -23.65
CA ALA A 27 8.60 11.51 -23.89
C ALA A 27 7.57 11.09 -22.84
N LEU A 28 7.44 11.86 -21.77
CA LEU A 28 6.45 11.61 -20.72
C LEU A 28 5.19 12.44 -21.00
N ARG A 29 4.04 11.74 -21.04
CA ARG A 29 2.71 12.36 -21.14
C ARG A 29 2.06 12.29 -19.77
N PHE A 30 1.85 13.44 -19.16
CA PHE A 30 1.07 13.56 -17.93
C PHE A 30 -0.17 14.41 -18.19
N SER A 31 -1.32 13.98 -17.67
CA SER A 31 -2.49 14.86 -17.64
C SER A 31 -2.24 15.93 -16.57
N ALA A 32 -2.54 17.20 -16.88
CA ALA A 32 -2.35 18.30 -15.92
C ALA A 32 -3.12 18.06 -14.61
N ARG A 33 -4.28 17.39 -14.71
CA ARG A 33 -5.10 16.95 -13.59
C ARG A 33 -4.39 15.92 -12.70
N SER A 34 -3.69 14.94 -13.28
CA SER A 34 -2.95 13.94 -12.51
C SER A 34 -1.81 14.59 -11.72
N ILE A 35 -1.07 15.53 -12.33
CA ILE A 35 -0.04 16.29 -11.63
C ILE A 35 -0.65 17.07 -10.47
N ALA A 36 -1.71 17.86 -10.71
CA ALA A 36 -2.34 18.66 -9.67
C ALA A 36 -2.83 17.82 -8.49
N ILE A 37 -3.47 16.69 -8.76
CA ILE A 37 -3.98 15.79 -7.70
C ILE A 37 -2.85 15.13 -6.95
N ASN A 38 -1.81 14.65 -7.63
CA ASN A 38 -0.65 14.06 -6.96
C ASN A 38 0.05 15.10 -6.07
N SER A 39 0.17 16.35 -6.53
CA SER A 39 0.70 17.45 -5.71
C SER A 39 -0.18 17.73 -4.49
N ILE A 40 -1.50 17.77 -4.64
CA ILE A 40 -2.43 17.95 -3.51
C ILE A 40 -2.29 16.80 -2.51
N LEU A 41 -2.28 15.54 -2.98
CA LEU A 41 -2.13 14.37 -2.13
C LEU A 41 -0.78 14.36 -1.39
N ALA A 42 0.30 14.75 -2.07
CA ALA A 42 1.61 14.91 -1.44
C ALA A 42 1.60 15.97 -0.34
N VAL A 43 1.00 17.14 -0.60
CA VAL A 43 0.85 18.21 0.40
C VAL A 43 0.00 17.73 1.58
N VAL A 44 -1.10 17.02 1.33
CA VAL A 44 -1.94 16.44 2.40
C VAL A 44 -1.15 15.46 3.25
N ALA A 45 -0.44 14.51 2.62
CA ALA A 45 0.36 13.51 3.34
C ALA A 45 1.43 14.18 4.22
N VAL A 46 2.19 15.14 3.66
CA VAL A 46 3.23 15.87 4.41
C VAL A 46 2.63 16.72 5.52
N THR A 47 1.55 17.45 5.26
CA THR A 47 0.90 18.30 6.27
C THR A 47 0.38 17.46 7.44
N VAL A 48 -0.28 16.34 7.14
CA VAL A 48 -0.80 15.41 8.15
C VAL A 48 0.33 14.76 8.94
N ALA A 49 1.43 14.39 8.28
CA ALA A 49 2.61 13.84 8.94
C ALA A 49 3.24 14.86 9.91
N VAL A 50 3.39 16.13 9.49
CA VAL A 50 3.89 17.21 10.35
C VAL A 50 2.94 17.49 11.53
N MET A 51 1.63 17.50 11.30
CA MET A 51 0.64 17.62 12.38
C MET A 51 0.74 16.46 13.38
N SER A 52 1.00 15.25 12.90
CA SER A 52 1.16 14.05 13.73
C SER A 52 2.38 14.15 14.67
N LEU A 53 3.41 14.94 14.32
CA LEU A 53 4.56 15.18 15.20
C LEU A 53 4.20 16.01 16.44
N GLY A 54 3.15 16.84 16.36
CA GLY A 54 2.71 17.67 17.49
C GLY A 54 1.83 16.92 18.50
N ILE A 55 1.19 15.83 18.07
CA ILE A 55 0.17 15.11 18.85
C ILE A 55 0.81 13.93 19.59
N GLY A 56 0.56 13.84 20.89
CA GLY A 56 0.98 12.75 21.76
C GLY A 56 0.94 13.17 23.23
N ASP A 57 1.36 12.29 24.13
CA ASP A 57 1.30 12.51 25.59
C ASP A 57 2.03 13.78 26.05
N TYR A 58 3.07 14.17 25.30
CA TYR A 58 3.72 15.47 25.42
C TYR A 58 3.33 16.36 24.22
N PRO A 59 2.29 17.20 24.33
CA PRO A 59 1.83 18.01 23.21
C PRO A 59 2.86 19.09 22.87
N LEU A 60 3.20 19.21 21.59
CA LEU A 60 4.14 20.22 21.08
C LEU A 60 3.39 21.18 20.16
N THR A 61 3.68 22.46 20.29
CA THR A 61 3.19 23.47 19.34
C THR A 61 3.85 23.26 17.98
N THR A 62 3.18 23.69 16.90
CA THR A 62 3.73 23.61 15.55
C THR A 62 5.07 24.35 15.41
N ALA A 63 5.24 25.47 16.12
CA ALA A 63 6.50 26.20 16.17
C ALA A 63 7.63 25.38 16.78
N GLN A 64 7.38 24.70 17.91
CA GLN A 64 8.36 23.83 18.57
C GLN A 64 8.74 22.64 17.68
N VAL A 65 7.76 22.00 17.04
CA VAL A 65 8.03 20.91 16.08
C VAL A 65 8.95 21.37 14.97
N VAL A 66 8.65 22.51 14.35
CA VAL A 66 9.46 23.06 13.25
C VAL A 66 10.87 23.41 13.74
N GLN A 67 11.00 24.07 14.90
CA GLN A 67 12.30 24.38 15.50
C GLN A 67 13.12 23.09 15.73
N SER A 68 12.52 22.07 16.35
CA SER A 68 13.17 20.79 16.60
C SER A 68 13.64 20.08 15.33
N LEU A 69 12.89 20.19 14.22
CA LEU A 69 13.29 19.64 12.92
C LEU A 69 14.50 20.37 12.31
N PHE A 70 14.63 21.68 12.57
CA PHE A 70 15.79 22.48 12.13
C PHE A 70 16.95 22.46 13.13
N GLY A 71 16.91 21.60 14.15
CA GLY A 71 17.94 21.50 15.18
C GLY A 71 17.96 22.65 16.19
N GLN A 72 16.88 23.44 16.25
CA GLN A 72 16.70 24.54 17.18
C GLN A 72 15.76 24.12 18.33
N GLY A 73 15.85 24.80 19.47
CA GLY A 73 14.99 24.55 20.63
C GLY A 73 15.58 23.56 21.64
N ASP A 74 14.73 23.15 22.58
CA ASP A 74 15.11 22.29 23.71
C ASP A 74 15.54 20.88 23.29
N ASP A 75 16.54 20.31 23.97
CA ASP A 75 17.11 19.00 23.65
C ASP A 75 16.08 17.87 23.81
N PHE A 76 15.18 17.99 24.78
CA PHE A 76 14.11 17.01 24.99
C PHE A 76 13.02 17.09 23.92
N HIS A 77 12.66 18.30 23.46
CA HIS A 77 11.76 18.47 22.31
C HIS A 77 12.34 17.85 21.05
N ARG A 78 13.65 18.04 20.82
CA ARG A 78 14.36 17.42 19.70
C ARG A 78 14.28 15.90 19.79
N LEU A 79 14.60 15.31 20.94
CA LEU A 79 14.53 13.85 21.14
C LEU A 79 13.13 13.31 20.80
N ILE A 80 12.06 13.93 21.32
CA ILE A 80 10.68 13.50 21.03
C ILE A 80 10.38 13.58 19.54
N VAL A 81 10.70 14.72 18.91
CA VAL A 81 10.34 14.97 17.52
C VAL A 81 11.16 14.08 16.59
N THR A 82 12.49 14.07 16.71
CA THR A 82 13.40 13.43 15.73
C THR A 82 13.59 11.94 15.96
N GLU A 83 13.62 11.47 17.21
CA GLU A 83 13.89 10.05 17.50
C GLU A 83 12.62 9.23 17.65
N TRP A 84 11.54 9.80 18.22
CA TRP A 84 10.34 9.01 18.53
C TRP A 84 9.23 9.22 17.52
N ARG A 85 8.96 10.46 17.10
CA ARG A 85 7.78 10.78 16.25
C ARG A 85 8.10 10.82 14.76
N LEU A 86 9.28 11.30 14.38
CA LEU A 86 9.68 11.43 12.99
C LEU A 86 9.75 10.08 12.24
N PRO A 87 10.28 8.98 12.82
CA PRO A 87 10.24 7.67 12.15
C PRO A 87 8.82 7.23 11.82
N ILE A 88 7.88 7.43 12.76
CA ILE A 88 6.48 7.06 12.62
C ILE A 88 5.81 7.88 11.50
N ALA A 89 6.04 9.19 11.48
CA ALA A 89 5.50 10.08 10.46
C ALA A 89 6.04 9.75 9.05
N ILE A 90 7.33 9.46 8.93
CA ILE A 90 7.94 9.02 7.66
C ILE A 90 7.40 7.65 7.26
N ALA A 91 7.27 6.72 8.21
CA ALA A 91 6.71 5.40 7.96
C ALA A 91 5.28 5.46 7.44
N ALA A 92 4.42 6.33 7.99
CA ALA A 92 3.06 6.51 7.50
C ALA A 92 3.01 6.91 6.01
N ILE A 93 3.89 7.83 5.59
CA ILE A 93 4.00 8.24 4.18
C ILE A 93 4.56 7.09 3.33
N LEU A 94 5.71 6.53 3.74
CA LEU A 94 6.44 5.52 2.96
C LEU A 94 5.65 4.23 2.82
N PHE A 95 5.10 3.72 3.93
CA PHE A 95 4.37 2.46 3.93
C PHE A 95 3.07 2.63 3.16
N GLY A 96 2.39 3.78 3.31
CA GLY A 96 1.21 4.10 2.51
C GLY A 96 1.53 4.13 1.02
N ALA A 97 2.66 4.74 0.63
CA ALA A 97 3.12 4.74 -0.75
C ALA A 97 3.41 3.33 -1.28
N LEU A 98 4.13 2.50 -0.50
CA LEU A 98 4.43 1.12 -0.87
C LEU A 98 3.17 0.27 -1.03
N LEU A 99 2.24 0.32 -0.08
CA LEU A 99 0.95 -0.38 -0.19
C LEU A 99 0.15 0.09 -1.41
N GLY A 100 0.17 1.40 -1.69
CA GLY A 100 -0.46 1.97 -2.89
C GLY A 100 0.18 1.47 -4.19
N ILE A 101 1.50 1.32 -4.23
CA ILE A 101 2.24 0.74 -5.37
C ILE A 101 1.88 -0.74 -5.55
N GLY A 102 1.92 -1.54 -4.47
CA GLY A 102 1.55 -2.96 -4.49
C GLY A 102 0.13 -3.17 -4.98
N GLY A 103 -0.81 -2.37 -4.45
CA GLY A 103 -2.19 -2.34 -4.90
C GLY A 103 -2.33 -2.05 -6.38
N ALA A 104 -1.60 -1.06 -6.91
CA ALA A 104 -1.63 -0.75 -8.33
C ALA A 104 -1.13 -1.92 -9.19
N ILE A 105 -0.02 -2.53 -8.81
CA ILE A 105 0.56 -3.67 -9.51
C ILE A 105 -0.44 -4.83 -9.57
N PHE A 106 -1.01 -5.23 -8.43
CA PHE A 106 -1.93 -6.36 -8.38
C PHE A 106 -3.23 -6.10 -9.12
N GLN A 107 -3.80 -4.89 -9.05
CA GLN A 107 -5.01 -4.56 -9.79
C GLN A 107 -4.77 -4.56 -11.31
N SER A 108 -3.60 -4.08 -11.75
CA SER A 108 -3.20 -4.12 -13.15
C SER A 108 -2.93 -5.55 -13.65
N LEU A 109 -2.18 -6.36 -12.88
CA LEU A 109 -1.84 -7.74 -13.25
C LEU A 109 -3.04 -8.67 -13.25
N THR A 110 -3.94 -8.53 -12.28
CA THR A 110 -5.15 -9.35 -12.19
C THR A 110 -6.27 -8.83 -13.11
N ARG A 111 -6.11 -7.62 -13.66
CA ARG A 111 -7.15 -6.87 -14.36
C ARG A 111 -8.45 -6.79 -13.56
N ASN A 112 -8.31 -6.73 -12.24
CA ASN A 112 -9.43 -6.75 -11.30
C ASN A 112 -9.27 -5.58 -10.31
N PRO A 113 -10.24 -4.66 -10.23
CA PRO A 113 -10.18 -3.55 -9.27
C PRO A 113 -10.18 -4.01 -7.80
N LEU A 114 -10.56 -5.25 -7.51
CA LEU A 114 -10.53 -5.86 -6.18
C LEU A 114 -9.26 -6.70 -5.93
N GLY A 115 -8.36 -6.81 -6.91
CA GLY A 115 -7.10 -7.54 -6.75
C GLY A 115 -6.11 -6.77 -5.88
N SER A 116 -6.06 -7.08 -4.58
CA SER A 116 -5.05 -6.54 -3.66
C SER A 116 -4.17 -7.65 -3.09
N PRO A 117 -2.90 -7.34 -2.75
CA PRO A 117 -2.00 -8.31 -2.11
C PRO A 117 -2.58 -8.89 -0.82
N ASP A 118 -3.29 -8.08 -0.04
CA ASP A 118 -3.96 -8.47 1.21
C ASP A 118 -4.99 -9.60 0.99
N VAL A 119 -5.70 -9.59 -0.14
CA VAL A 119 -6.74 -10.58 -0.49
C VAL A 119 -6.12 -11.89 -0.99
N ILE A 120 -4.90 -11.81 -1.56
CA ILE A 120 -4.22 -12.98 -2.14
C ILE A 120 -3.47 -13.79 -1.07
N GLY A 121 -3.16 -13.20 0.09
CA GLY A 121 -2.70 -13.98 1.25
C GLY A 121 -1.23 -13.89 1.62
N PHE A 122 -0.46 -13.02 0.98
CA PHE A 122 0.96 -12.88 1.31
C PHE A 122 1.16 -12.33 2.73
N ASP A 123 0.23 -11.50 3.20
CA ASP A 123 0.21 -11.03 4.58
C ASP A 123 -0.10 -12.15 5.57
N ALA A 124 -0.98 -13.09 5.21
CA ALA A 124 -1.26 -14.27 6.02
C ALA A 124 0.00 -15.15 6.18
N GLY A 125 0.78 -15.31 5.11
CA GLY A 125 2.07 -16.00 5.13
C GLY A 125 3.11 -15.33 6.01
N SER A 126 3.25 -14.01 5.87
CA SER A 126 4.14 -13.19 6.69
C SER A 126 3.75 -13.30 8.17
N TYR A 127 2.44 -13.23 8.46
CA TYR A 127 1.91 -13.37 9.81
C TYR A 127 2.18 -14.75 10.39
N THR A 128 1.91 -15.83 9.66
CA THR A 128 2.18 -17.19 10.14
C THR A 128 3.65 -17.40 10.48
N ALA A 129 4.57 -16.89 9.66
CA ALA A 129 5.98 -17.00 9.97
C ALA A 129 6.38 -16.23 11.24
N VAL A 130 5.78 -15.07 11.48
CA VAL A 130 5.98 -14.32 12.73
C VAL A 130 5.40 -15.07 13.94
N VAL A 131 4.19 -15.60 13.82
CA VAL A 131 3.55 -16.41 14.87
C VAL A 131 4.41 -17.61 15.23
N LEU A 132 4.93 -18.34 14.23
CA LEU A 132 5.85 -19.46 14.46
C LEU A 132 7.16 -19.00 15.11
N THR A 133 7.71 -17.86 14.71
CA THR A 133 8.97 -17.35 15.26
C THR A 133 8.83 -16.93 16.73
N ILE A 134 7.71 -16.28 17.08
CA ILE A 134 7.43 -15.86 18.45
C ILE A 134 7.09 -17.09 19.32
N LEU A 135 6.14 -17.92 18.89
CA LEU A 135 5.57 -18.98 19.73
C LEU A 135 6.35 -20.28 19.75
N VAL A 136 7.03 -20.64 18.65
CA VAL A 136 7.73 -21.93 18.52
C VAL A 136 9.24 -21.77 18.70
N ILE A 137 9.82 -20.76 18.05
CA ILE A 137 11.27 -20.51 18.14
C ILE A 137 11.61 -19.74 19.43
N GLY A 138 10.69 -18.94 19.96
CA GLY A 138 10.94 -18.06 21.12
C GLY A 138 11.82 -16.86 20.79
N ALA A 139 11.95 -16.50 19.50
CA ALA A 139 12.80 -15.41 19.05
C ALA A 139 12.00 -14.10 18.95
N ASN A 140 12.10 -13.26 19.97
CA ASN A 140 11.39 -11.97 20.04
C ASN A 140 12.19 -10.76 19.54
N GLN A 141 13.41 -10.95 19.01
CA GLN A 141 14.20 -9.83 18.49
C GLN A 141 13.67 -9.37 17.12
N TYR A 142 13.70 -8.07 16.89
CA TYR A 142 13.17 -7.43 15.69
C TYR A 142 13.67 -8.07 14.39
N TRP A 143 14.97 -8.34 14.27
CA TRP A 143 15.54 -8.88 13.03
C TRP A 143 15.03 -10.28 12.68
N TYR A 144 14.79 -11.13 13.69
CA TYR A 144 14.20 -12.46 13.46
C TYR A 144 12.76 -12.34 12.99
N ILE A 145 11.97 -11.47 13.64
CA ILE A 145 10.57 -11.23 13.27
C ILE A 145 10.47 -10.64 11.85
N ALA A 146 11.31 -9.65 11.53
CA ALA A 146 11.33 -9.02 10.22
C ALA A 146 11.77 -10.00 9.11
N ALA A 147 12.81 -10.80 9.35
CA ALA A 147 13.26 -11.82 8.42
C ALA A 147 12.19 -12.91 8.22
N ALA A 148 11.56 -13.37 9.31
CA ALA A 148 10.48 -14.34 9.26
C ALA A 148 9.29 -13.83 8.46
N ALA A 149 8.86 -12.58 8.67
CA ALA A 149 7.78 -11.96 7.91
C ALA A 149 8.10 -11.93 6.40
N LEU A 150 9.29 -11.47 6.02
CA LEU A 150 9.72 -11.42 4.62
C LEU A 150 9.77 -12.81 3.98
N VAL A 151 10.39 -13.78 4.65
CA VAL A 151 10.52 -15.16 4.15
C VAL A 151 9.16 -15.83 4.07
N GLY A 152 8.31 -15.69 5.08
CA GLY A 152 6.95 -16.26 5.13
C GLY A 152 6.04 -15.72 4.02
N GLY A 153 6.07 -14.41 3.81
CA GLY A 153 5.34 -13.76 2.71
C GLY A 153 5.81 -14.22 1.33
N LEU A 154 7.13 -14.28 1.12
CA LEU A 154 7.71 -14.72 -0.15
C LEU A 154 7.46 -16.21 -0.43
N LEU A 155 7.62 -17.08 0.57
CA LEU A 155 7.31 -18.50 0.45
C LEU A 155 5.84 -18.72 0.10
N THR A 156 4.95 -17.98 0.76
CA THR A 156 3.52 -18.05 0.47
C THR A 156 3.22 -17.55 -0.94
N ALA A 157 3.90 -16.49 -1.40
CA ALA A 157 3.78 -16.02 -2.77
C ALA A 157 4.24 -17.05 -3.80
N ILE A 158 5.35 -17.74 -3.55
CA ILE A 158 5.85 -18.83 -4.40
C ILE A 158 4.85 -19.98 -4.43
N VAL A 159 4.33 -20.41 -3.28
CA VAL A 159 3.33 -21.49 -3.19
C VAL A 159 2.07 -21.14 -3.96
N VAL A 160 1.49 -19.94 -3.74
CA VAL A 160 0.30 -19.48 -4.46
C VAL A 160 0.57 -19.39 -5.96
N TYR A 161 1.75 -18.87 -6.35
CA TYR A 161 2.14 -18.79 -7.76
C TYR A 161 2.19 -20.17 -8.41
N LEU A 162 2.93 -21.12 -7.82
CA LEU A 162 3.09 -22.49 -8.34
C LEU A 162 1.74 -23.21 -8.43
N LEU A 163 0.89 -23.09 -7.41
CA LEU A 163 -0.45 -23.69 -7.39
C LEU A 163 -1.40 -23.04 -8.41
N SER A 164 -1.18 -21.77 -8.75
CA SER A 164 -1.98 -21.05 -9.75
C SER A 164 -1.51 -21.29 -11.20
N TYR A 165 -0.30 -21.80 -11.40
CA TYR A 165 0.32 -21.97 -12.71
C TYR A 165 -0.27 -23.19 -13.46
N ARG A 166 -0.83 -22.99 -14.66
CA ARG A 166 -1.12 -24.06 -15.65
C ARG A 166 -1.01 -23.49 -17.06
N GLY A 167 0.19 -23.52 -17.64
CA GLY A 167 0.45 -22.95 -18.97
C GLY A 167 0.34 -21.42 -19.03
N GLY A 168 0.41 -20.76 -17.87
CA GLY A 168 0.14 -19.34 -17.67
C GLY A 168 -0.52 -19.10 -16.30
N VAL A 169 -0.54 -17.84 -15.87
CA VAL A 169 -1.23 -17.42 -14.63
C VAL A 169 -2.49 -16.68 -15.01
N GLN A 170 -3.65 -17.25 -14.69
CA GLN A 170 -4.92 -16.52 -14.81
C GLN A 170 -5.17 -15.74 -13.51
N GLY A 171 -5.44 -14.44 -13.63
CA GLY A 171 -5.61 -13.55 -12.46
C GLY A 171 -6.70 -14.04 -11.49
N PHE A 172 -7.81 -14.56 -12.01
CA PHE A 172 -8.90 -15.10 -11.19
C PHE A 172 -8.49 -16.34 -10.39
N ARG A 173 -7.74 -17.26 -11.00
CA ARG A 173 -7.24 -18.47 -10.31
C ARG A 173 -6.25 -18.11 -9.21
N LEU A 174 -5.36 -17.15 -9.47
CA LEU A 174 -4.42 -16.66 -8.47
C LEU A 174 -5.14 -16.12 -7.23
N ILE A 175 -6.26 -15.41 -7.40
CA ILE A 175 -7.11 -14.93 -6.31
C ILE A 175 -7.73 -16.10 -5.53
N ILE A 176 -8.37 -17.07 -6.21
CA ILE A 176 -9.02 -18.20 -5.52
C ILE A 176 -8.01 -19.04 -4.73
N VAL A 177 -6.87 -19.38 -5.35
CA VAL A 177 -5.80 -20.14 -4.69
C VAL A 177 -5.26 -19.35 -3.50
N GLY A 178 -5.04 -18.05 -3.66
CA GLY A 178 -4.59 -17.16 -2.60
C GLY A 178 -5.53 -17.14 -1.39
N ILE A 179 -6.84 -16.98 -1.63
CA ILE A 179 -7.87 -17.01 -0.58
C ILE A 179 -7.85 -18.36 0.15
N GLY A 180 -7.75 -19.47 -0.58
CA GLY A 180 -7.68 -20.81 0.00
C GLY A 180 -6.46 -21.01 0.89
N VAL A 181 -5.28 -20.61 0.42
CA VAL A 181 -4.02 -20.66 1.20
C VAL A 181 -4.09 -19.74 2.43
N SER A 182 -4.65 -18.54 2.28
CA SER A 182 -4.86 -17.60 3.39
C SER A 182 -5.73 -18.18 4.49
N ALA A 183 -6.84 -18.84 4.12
CA ALA A 183 -7.75 -19.46 5.07
C ALA A 183 -7.08 -20.63 5.83
N MET A 184 -6.24 -21.41 5.13
CA MET A 184 -5.46 -22.48 5.75
C MET A 184 -4.43 -21.92 6.75
N LEU A 185 -3.66 -20.90 6.35
CA LEU A 185 -2.70 -20.22 7.21
C LEU A 185 -3.38 -19.53 8.40
N GLY A 186 -4.54 -18.91 8.17
CA GLY A 186 -5.38 -18.33 9.22
C GLY A 186 -5.81 -19.35 10.26
N SER A 187 -6.21 -20.56 9.82
CA SER A 187 -6.56 -21.67 10.72
C SER A 187 -5.36 -22.13 11.55
N ILE A 188 -4.16 -22.20 10.95
CA ILE A 188 -2.91 -22.52 11.67
C ILE A 188 -2.62 -21.46 12.72
N ASN A 189 -2.72 -20.17 12.37
CA ASN A 189 -2.47 -19.08 13.31
C ASN A 189 -3.45 -19.12 14.49
N ALA A 190 -4.74 -19.34 14.22
CA ALA A 190 -5.75 -19.49 15.26
C ALA A 190 -5.41 -20.64 16.22
N TYR A 191 -5.05 -21.82 15.67
CA TYR A 191 -4.63 -22.95 16.49
C TYR A 191 -3.42 -22.61 17.38
N LEU A 192 -2.37 -22.03 16.81
CA LEU A 192 -1.16 -21.68 17.57
C LEU A 192 -1.44 -20.68 18.69
N ILE A 193 -2.26 -19.66 18.41
CA ILE A 193 -2.64 -18.64 19.41
C ILE A 193 -3.43 -19.26 20.56
N THR A 194 -4.30 -20.24 20.31
CA THR A 194 -5.02 -20.93 21.41
C THR A 194 -4.12 -21.78 22.31
N ARG A 195 -2.90 -22.10 21.87
CA ARG A 195 -1.90 -22.83 22.63
C ARG A 195 -0.83 -21.93 23.27
N ALA A 196 -0.83 -20.64 22.94
CA ALA A 196 0.16 -19.68 23.41
C ALA A 196 -0.09 -19.24 24.85
N GLU A 197 0.98 -18.85 25.55
CA GLU A 197 0.85 -18.10 26.79
C GLU A 197 0.19 -16.74 26.52
N ILE A 198 -0.51 -16.20 27.52
CA ILE A 198 -1.31 -14.98 27.38
C ILE A 198 -0.45 -13.79 26.92
N THR A 199 0.78 -13.68 27.42
CA THR A 199 1.74 -12.62 27.06
C THR A 199 2.14 -12.67 25.59
N ASP A 200 2.40 -13.86 25.07
CA ASP A 200 2.78 -14.04 23.67
C ASP A 200 1.56 -13.91 22.75
N ALA A 201 0.41 -14.42 23.18
CA ALA A 201 -0.86 -14.24 22.47
C ALA A 201 -1.23 -12.76 22.32
N MET A 202 -1.02 -11.94 23.37
CA MET A 202 -1.20 -10.49 23.28
C MET A 202 -0.19 -9.85 22.32
N SER A 203 1.08 -10.27 22.36
CA SER A 203 2.12 -9.74 21.47
C SER A 203 1.82 -10.03 20.00
N VAL A 204 1.39 -11.26 19.70
CA VAL A 204 0.91 -11.70 18.40
C VAL A 204 -0.32 -10.91 17.96
N GLY A 205 -1.30 -10.72 18.85
CA GLY A 205 -2.51 -9.93 18.58
C GLY A 205 -2.21 -8.47 18.21
N PHE A 206 -1.27 -7.83 18.92
CA PHE A 206 -0.82 -6.47 18.58
C PHE A 206 -0.12 -6.41 17.23
N TRP A 207 0.68 -7.41 16.89
CA TRP A 207 1.33 -7.48 15.59
C TRP A 207 0.28 -7.67 14.48
N ALA A 208 -0.68 -8.57 14.67
CA ALA A 208 -1.78 -8.85 13.74
C ALA A 208 -2.66 -7.63 13.45
N ALA A 209 -2.81 -6.72 14.42
CA ALA A 209 -3.64 -5.53 14.29
C ALA A 209 -3.02 -4.43 13.40
N GLY A 210 -1.71 -4.51 13.11
CA GLY A 210 -0.98 -3.52 12.31
C GLY A 210 -0.85 -2.16 13.00
N SER A 211 0.35 -1.80 13.46
CA SER A 211 0.58 -0.53 14.17
C SER A 211 1.88 0.14 13.77
N LEU A 212 1.81 1.46 13.53
CA LEU A 212 2.99 2.30 13.32
C LEU A 212 3.66 2.74 14.63
N SER A 213 3.02 2.51 15.79
CA SER A 213 3.50 3.02 17.09
C SER A 213 4.84 2.45 17.56
N ARG A 214 5.28 1.32 16.99
CA ARG A 214 6.57 0.68 17.32
C ARG A 214 7.64 0.90 16.25
N VAL A 215 7.36 1.69 15.23
CA VAL A 215 8.32 1.96 14.16
C VAL A 215 9.36 2.96 14.65
N GLY A 216 10.63 2.59 14.52
CA GLY A 216 11.78 3.44 14.83
C GLY A 216 12.76 3.47 13.67
N TRP A 217 13.84 4.24 13.78
CA TRP A 217 14.85 4.36 12.72
C TRP A 217 15.45 3.01 12.31
N HIS A 218 15.67 2.12 13.28
CA HIS A 218 16.24 0.79 13.07
C HIS A 218 15.36 -0.10 12.16
N SER A 219 14.04 0.00 12.29
CA SER A 219 13.10 -0.73 11.42
C SER A 219 12.81 0.00 10.11
N LEU A 220 12.86 1.33 10.12
CA LEU A 220 12.54 2.16 8.96
C LEU A 220 13.64 2.16 7.88
N VAL A 221 14.91 2.20 8.26
CA VAL A 221 16.03 2.28 7.30
C VAL A 221 16.04 1.10 6.30
N PRO A 222 15.89 -0.17 6.72
CA PRO A 222 15.75 -1.29 5.79
C PRO A 222 14.58 -1.14 4.82
N VAL A 223 13.44 -0.60 5.30
CA VAL A 223 12.25 -0.38 4.46
C VAL A 223 12.48 0.76 3.48
N ILE A 224 13.23 1.81 3.83
CA ILE A 224 13.63 2.87 2.89
C ILE A 224 14.47 2.27 1.76
N ILE A 225 15.48 1.46 2.10
CA ILE A 225 16.37 0.83 1.11
C ILE A 225 15.58 -0.13 0.22
N GLY A 226 14.80 -1.04 0.81
CA GLY A 226 13.96 -1.99 0.08
C GLY A 226 12.90 -1.28 -0.77
N GLY A 227 12.28 -0.23 -0.23
CA GLY A 227 11.30 0.59 -0.92
C GLY A 227 11.89 1.33 -2.12
N LEU A 228 13.13 1.81 -2.01
CA LEU A 228 13.84 2.42 -3.15
C LEU A 228 14.10 1.39 -4.25
N ILE A 229 14.54 0.17 -3.91
CA ILE A 229 14.73 -0.92 -4.87
C ILE A 229 13.41 -1.24 -5.57
N VAL A 230 12.31 -1.35 -4.81
CA VAL A 230 10.99 -1.60 -5.38
C VAL A 230 10.55 -0.46 -6.29
N PHE A 231 10.73 0.79 -5.86
CA PHE A 231 10.39 1.96 -6.67
C PHE A 231 11.14 1.96 -8.00
N ILE A 232 12.47 1.74 -7.99
CA ILE A 232 13.28 1.64 -9.19
C ILE A 232 12.77 0.50 -10.09
N GLY A 233 12.59 -0.71 -9.54
CA GLY A 233 12.10 -1.86 -10.31
C GLY A 233 10.74 -1.61 -10.96
N VAL A 234 9.81 -1.00 -10.23
CA VAL A 234 8.47 -0.69 -10.74
C VAL A 234 8.52 0.41 -11.81
N THR A 235 9.37 1.42 -11.66
CA THR A 235 9.53 2.45 -12.71
C THR A 235 10.09 1.89 -14.01
N MET A 236 11.02 0.92 -13.93
CA MET A 236 11.56 0.22 -15.09
C MET A 236 10.51 -0.67 -15.76
N LEU A 237 9.63 -1.31 -14.99
CA LEU A 237 8.58 -2.20 -15.49
C LEU A 237 7.23 -1.50 -15.74
N ALA A 238 7.13 -0.19 -15.51
CA ALA A 238 5.89 0.57 -15.69
C ALA A 238 5.31 0.50 -17.12
N PRO A 239 6.12 0.53 -18.21
CA PRO A 239 5.60 0.33 -19.56
C PRO A 239 5.01 -1.06 -19.75
N ALA A 240 5.71 -2.10 -19.27
CA ALA A 240 5.25 -3.48 -19.37
C ALA A 240 3.95 -3.70 -18.59
N LEU A 241 3.81 -3.09 -17.42
CA LEU A 241 2.58 -3.15 -16.61
C LEU A 241 1.36 -2.62 -17.40
N ARG A 242 1.50 -1.46 -18.07
CA ARG A 242 0.42 -0.88 -18.88
C ARG A 242 0.04 -1.74 -20.09
N GLN A 243 1.02 -2.42 -20.69
CA GLN A 243 0.75 -3.31 -21.81
C GLN A 243 0.06 -4.60 -21.35
N LEU A 244 0.47 -5.15 -20.20
CA LEU A 244 -0.16 -6.32 -19.58
C LEU A 244 -1.61 -6.05 -19.16
N GLU A 245 -2.00 -4.81 -18.89
CA GLU A 245 -3.42 -4.45 -18.66
C GLU A 245 -4.29 -4.69 -19.90
N LEU A 246 -3.74 -4.59 -21.12
CA LEU A 246 -4.49 -4.69 -22.38
C LEU A 246 -4.81 -6.13 -22.79
N GLY A 247 -4.01 -7.10 -22.36
CA GLY A 247 -4.05 -8.45 -22.92
C GLY A 247 -2.67 -9.08 -22.94
N ASP A 248 -2.58 -10.40 -22.80
CA ASP A 248 -1.29 -11.09 -23.00
C ASP A 248 -0.92 -11.07 -24.49
N ASP A 249 -1.90 -11.27 -25.37
CA ASP A 249 -1.72 -11.19 -26.82
C ASP A 249 -1.31 -9.77 -27.27
N ALA A 250 -1.94 -8.74 -26.68
CA ALA A 250 -1.62 -7.34 -26.96
C ALA A 250 -0.22 -6.96 -26.46
N ALA A 251 0.18 -7.44 -25.29
CA ALA A 251 1.53 -7.22 -24.75
C ALA A 251 2.60 -7.92 -25.58
N LEU A 252 2.35 -9.16 -26.01
CA LEU A 252 3.24 -9.91 -26.89
C LEU A 252 3.41 -9.21 -28.24
N ALA A 253 2.32 -8.71 -28.84
CA ALA A 253 2.37 -7.95 -30.09
C ALA A 253 3.14 -6.63 -29.97
N GLN A 254 3.22 -6.04 -28.76
CA GLN A 254 4.00 -4.83 -28.47
C GLN A 254 5.44 -5.12 -28.00
N GLY A 255 5.87 -6.39 -28.05
CA GLY A 255 7.23 -6.81 -27.73
C GLY A 255 7.52 -7.01 -26.24
N VAL A 256 6.50 -7.00 -25.37
CA VAL A 256 6.67 -7.33 -23.95
C VAL A 256 6.57 -8.82 -23.73
N ASN A 257 7.65 -9.38 -23.18
CA ASN A 257 7.65 -10.77 -22.73
C ASN A 257 6.90 -10.90 -21.40
N ALA A 258 5.61 -11.23 -21.49
CA ALA A 258 4.73 -11.41 -20.34
C ALA A 258 5.23 -12.48 -19.35
N SER A 259 5.95 -13.51 -19.84
CA SER A 259 6.47 -14.60 -19.01
C SER A 259 7.56 -14.15 -18.03
N VAL A 260 8.27 -13.05 -18.33
CA VAL A 260 9.32 -12.48 -17.48
C VAL A 260 8.80 -11.28 -16.69
N ALA A 261 8.06 -10.37 -17.35
CA ALA A 261 7.57 -9.16 -16.71
C ALA A 261 6.58 -9.45 -15.57
N ARG A 262 5.70 -10.44 -15.75
CA ARG A 262 4.69 -10.80 -14.76
C ARG A 262 5.26 -11.32 -13.44
N PRO A 263 6.14 -12.34 -13.39
CA PRO A 263 6.72 -12.80 -12.13
C PRO A 263 7.55 -11.71 -11.45
N LEU A 264 8.28 -10.88 -12.19
CA LEU A 264 9.02 -9.75 -11.61
C LEU A 264 8.07 -8.72 -10.95
N LEU A 265 6.98 -8.36 -11.62
CA LEU A 265 5.96 -7.47 -11.05
C LEU A 265 5.29 -8.11 -9.82
N LEU A 266 5.02 -9.41 -9.83
CA LEU A 266 4.51 -10.12 -8.65
C LEU A 266 5.48 -10.06 -7.47
N ILE A 267 6.78 -10.31 -7.70
CA ILE A 267 7.82 -10.21 -6.68
C ILE A 267 7.88 -8.78 -6.11
N LEU A 268 7.88 -7.76 -6.96
CA LEU A 268 7.89 -6.36 -6.53
C LEU A 268 6.62 -6.00 -5.75
N GLY A 269 5.46 -6.48 -6.20
CA GLY A 269 4.19 -6.29 -5.51
C GLY A 269 4.20 -6.93 -4.12
N VAL A 270 4.64 -8.18 -4.00
CA VAL A 270 4.78 -8.87 -2.70
C VAL A 270 5.80 -8.17 -1.81
N ALA A 271 6.92 -7.71 -2.38
CA ALA A 271 7.93 -6.98 -1.63
C ALA A 271 7.38 -5.71 -0.99
N THR A 272 6.46 -4.98 -1.66
CA THR A 272 5.84 -3.80 -1.03
C THR A 272 5.11 -4.12 0.26
N THR A 273 4.28 -5.17 0.29
CA THR A 273 3.52 -5.53 1.50
C THR A 273 4.42 -6.21 2.51
N ALA A 274 5.33 -7.09 2.09
CA ALA A 274 6.24 -7.78 2.98
C ALA A 274 7.16 -6.80 3.75
N LEU A 275 7.67 -5.75 3.10
CA LEU A 275 8.46 -4.70 3.75
C LEU A 275 7.65 -3.94 4.81
N VAL A 276 6.40 -3.59 4.50
CA VAL A 276 5.50 -2.89 5.43
C VAL A 276 5.12 -3.80 6.60
N THR A 277 4.72 -5.03 6.30
CA THR A 277 4.31 -6.04 7.27
C THR A 277 5.45 -6.41 8.21
N ALA A 278 6.70 -6.49 7.73
CA ALA A 278 7.86 -6.73 8.57
C ALA A 278 8.09 -5.63 9.62
N ALA A 279 7.80 -4.37 9.28
CA ALA A 279 8.07 -3.23 10.16
C ALA A 279 6.89 -2.83 11.06
N ALA A 280 5.65 -2.94 10.57
CA ALA A 280 4.45 -2.46 11.26
C ALA A 280 3.35 -3.52 11.43
N GLY A 281 3.56 -4.76 10.98
CA GLY A 281 2.50 -5.75 10.87
C GLY A 281 1.59 -5.50 9.66
N PRO A 282 0.63 -6.40 9.38
CA PRO A 282 -0.21 -6.31 8.20
C PRO A 282 -1.14 -5.10 8.28
N ILE A 283 -1.11 -4.26 7.24
CA ILE A 283 -1.98 -3.08 7.13
C ILE A 283 -2.87 -3.26 5.89
N GLY A 284 -4.10 -3.68 6.13
CA GLY A 284 -5.05 -3.99 5.06
C GLY A 284 -5.76 -2.76 4.48
N PHE A 285 -6.43 -2.99 3.35
CA PHE A 285 -7.36 -2.08 2.63
C PHE A 285 -6.74 -0.85 1.98
N VAL A 286 -5.57 -0.40 2.41
CA VAL A 286 -4.86 0.71 1.76
C VAL A 286 -4.50 0.31 0.32
N ALA A 287 -3.95 -0.89 0.13
CA ALA A 287 -3.60 -1.41 -1.19
C ALA A 287 -4.82 -1.61 -2.10
N LEU A 288 -6.00 -1.93 -1.55
CA LEU A 288 -7.23 -2.04 -2.31
C LEU A 288 -7.80 -0.66 -2.69
N SER A 289 -7.85 0.26 -1.74
CA SER A 289 -8.58 1.53 -1.86
C SER A 289 -7.78 2.60 -2.60
N ALA A 290 -6.47 2.70 -2.34
CA ALA A 290 -5.64 3.77 -2.85
C ALA A 290 -5.62 3.86 -4.39
N PRO A 291 -5.42 2.77 -5.15
CA PRO A 291 -5.35 2.86 -6.60
C PRO A 291 -6.71 3.21 -7.24
N GLN A 292 -7.80 2.72 -6.65
CA GLN A 292 -9.18 3.00 -7.12
C GLN A 292 -9.60 4.45 -6.85
N LEU A 293 -9.30 4.95 -5.64
CA LEU A 293 -9.56 6.35 -5.28
C LEU A 293 -8.70 7.30 -6.12
N ALA A 294 -7.41 6.98 -6.28
CA ALA A 294 -6.52 7.74 -7.14
C ALA A 294 -7.05 7.81 -8.58
N ARG A 295 -7.40 6.68 -9.20
CA ARG A 295 -7.95 6.63 -10.56
C ARG A 295 -9.23 7.46 -10.71
N ARG A 296 -10.13 7.42 -9.72
CA ARG A 296 -11.38 8.20 -9.72
C ARG A 296 -11.11 9.70 -9.65
N LEU A 297 -10.14 10.12 -8.85
CA LEU A 297 -9.77 11.53 -8.73
C LEU A 297 -9.04 12.04 -9.97
N THR A 298 -8.01 11.31 -10.43
CA THR A 298 -7.19 11.70 -11.58
C THR A 298 -7.94 11.59 -12.91
N ARG A 299 -9.03 10.80 -12.96
CA ARG A 299 -9.81 10.48 -14.17
C ARG A 299 -8.91 9.95 -15.28
N THR A 300 -7.94 9.10 -14.93
CA THR A 300 -7.08 8.42 -15.89
C THR A 300 -7.73 7.13 -16.42
N PRO A 301 -7.42 6.70 -17.65
CA PRO A 301 -8.00 5.50 -18.25
C PRO A 301 -7.63 4.20 -17.52
N GLY A 302 -6.50 4.19 -16.81
CA GLY A 302 -6.03 3.04 -16.03
C GLY A 302 -5.54 3.44 -14.64
N VAL A 303 -5.14 2.44 -13.86
CA VAL A 303 -4.52 2.62 -12.55
C VAL A 303 -3.08 3.09 -12.77
N THR A 304 -2.68 4.19 -12.13
CA THR A 304 -1.32 4.72 -12.27
C THR A 304 -0.55 4.54 -10.96
N VAL A 305 0.57 3.84 -11.01
CA VAL A 305 1.46 3.58 -9.85
C VAL A 305 1.72 4.84 -9.03
N ALA A 306 2.10 5.95 -9.67
CA ALA A 306 2.42 7.20 -8.98
C ALA A 306 1.22 7.77 -8.20
N ALA A 307 0.04 7.87 -8.82
CA ALA A 307 -1.13 8.39 -8.12
C ALA A 307 -1.59 7.45 -7.00
N SER A 308 -1.46 6.14 -7.18
CA SER A 308 -1.74 5.15 -6.13
C SER A 308 -0.79 5.29 -4.95
N ALA A 309 0.50 5.56 -5.19
CA ALA A 309 1.49 5.81 -4.15
C ALA A 309 1.14 7.06 -3.33
N PHE A 310 0.87 8.20 -3.99
CA PHE A 310 0.49 9.43 -3.29
C PHE A 310 -0.83 9.30 -2.52
N MET A 311 -1.82 8.61 -3.10
CA MET A 311 -3.07 8.33 -2.41
C MET A 311 -2.85 7.43 -1.20
N GLY A 312 -2.06 6.37 -1.34
CA GLY A 312 -1.75 5.47 -0.23
C GLY A 312 -1.02 6.18 0.91
N ALA A 313 -0.04 7.03 0.59
CA ALA A 313 0.65 7.88 1.55
C ALA A 313 -0.31 8.81 2.30
N ALA A 314 -1.24 9.46 1.59
CA ALA A 314 -2.24 10.33 2.20
C ALA A 314 -3.21 9.55 3.10
N LEU A 315 -3.72 8.41 2.64
CA LEU A 315 -4.65 7.57 3.41
C LEU A 315 -4.00 7.04 4.70
N LEU A 316 -2.79 6.51 4.61
CA LEU A 316 -2.13 5.95 5.80
C LEU A 316 -1.69 7.05 6.77
N SER A 317 -1.24 8.21 6.27
CA SER A 317 -0.95 9.38 7.13
C SER A 317 -2.21 9.86 7.85
N LEU A 318 -3.35 9.92 7.16
CA LEU A 318 -4.64 10.27 7.79
C LEU A 318 -5.07 9.23 8.83
N ALA A 319 -4.91 7.94 8.54
CA ALA A 319 -5.22 6.87 9.49
C ALA A 319 -4.31 6.94 10.73
N GLN A 320 -3.03 7.29 10.55
CA GLN A 320 -2.10 7.54 11.66
C GLN A 320 -2.54 8.74 12.50
N LEU A 321 -2.90 9.86 11.88
CA LEU A 321 -3.40 11.03 12.60
C LEU A 321 -4.67 10.69 13.39
N LEU A 322 -5.62 9.97 12.79
CA LEU A 322 -6.83 9.50 13.46
C LEU A 322 -6.51 8.58 14.65
N SER A 323 -5.53 7.67 14.50
CA SER A 323 -5.05 6.83 15.61
C SER A 323 -4.57 7.67 16.78
N LEU A 324 -3.76 8.71 16.51
CA LEU A 324 -3.24 9.61 17.54
C LEU A 324 -4.36 10.42 18.21
N VAL A 325 -5.30 10.97 17.43
CA VAL A 325 -6.43 11.74 17.97
C VAL A 325 -7.33 10.87 18.85
N ILE A 326 -7.63 9.63 18.43
CA ILE A 326 -8.42 8.69 19.21
C ILE A 326 -7.69 8.31 20.51
N ALA A 327 -6.36 8.11 20.43
CA ALA A 327 -5.54 7.77 21.59
C ALA A 327 -5.56 8.86 22.68
N GLN A 328 -5.74 10.13 22.32
CA GLN A 328 -5.87 11.24 23.28
C GLN A 328 -7.19 11.22 24.07
N VAL A 329 -8.25 10.63 23.52
CA VAL A 329 -9.59 10.65 24.13
C VAL A 329 -9.93 9.31 24.80
N TYR A 330 -9.43 8.20 24.28
CA TYR A 330 -9.80 6.86 24.73
C TYR A 330 -8.59 5.96 24.98
N ARG A 331 -8.17 5.19 23.97
CA ARG A 331 -7.07 4.23 24.05
C ARG A 331 -6.35 4.18 22.71
N PRO A 332 -5.05 3.81 22.69
CA PRO A 332 -4.32 3.61 21.44
C PRO A 332 -5.00 2.55 20.57
N VAL A 333 -5.50 2.97 19.41
CA VAL A 333 -6.08 2.07 18.41
C VAL A 333 -5.06 1.86 17.28
N PRO A 334 -4.65 0.61 17.00
CA PRO A 334 -3.77 0.30 15.88
C PRO A 334 -4.30 0.83 14.55
N VAL A 335 -3.39 1.36 13.73
CA VAL A 335 -3.73 1.98 12.44
C VAL A 335 -4.38 0.97 11.49
N GLY A 336 -3.98 -0.30 11.52
CA GLY A 336 -4.55 -1.35 10.70
C GLY A 336 -6.03 -1.59 10.98
N LEU A 337 -6.48 -1.47 12.23
CA LEU A 337 -7.91 -1.54 12.56
C LEU A 337 -8.67 -0.36 11.96
N ILE A 338 -8.11 0.85 12.01
CA ILE A 338 -8.72 2.05 11.44
C ILE A 338 -8.83 1.90 9.91
N THR A 339 -7.77 1.45 9.23
CA THR A 339 -7.80 1.28 7.77
C THR A 339 -8.77 0.18 7.35
N VAL A 340 -8.88 -0.92 8.10
CA VAL A 340 -9.87 -1.98 7.85
C VAL A 340 -11.30 -1.46 8.04
N SER A 341 -11.59 -0.74 9.11
CA SER A 341 -12.93 -0.17 9.34
C SER A 341 -13.32 0.83 8.24
N LEU A 342 -12.43 1.77 7.90
CA LEU A 342 -12.68 2.74 6.84
C LEU A 342 -12.77 2.08 5.46
N GLY A 343 -11.95 1.07 5.20
CA GLY A 343 -11.97 0.27 3.98
C GLY A 343 -13.27 -0.53 3.80
N GLY A 344 -13.79 -1.11 4.88
CA GLY A 344 -15.10 -1.78 4.89
C GLY A 344 -16.24 -0.81 4.55
N LEU A 345 -16.26 0.37 5.18
CA LEU A 345 -17.23 1.42 4.85
C LEU A 345 -17.12 1.87 3.38
N TYR A 346 -15.89 1.97 2.85
CA TYR A 346 -15.66 2.27 1.45
C TYR A 346 -16.24 1.20 0.51
N LEU A 347 -16.08 -0.10 0.83
CA LEU A 347 -16.66 -1.18 0.04
C LEU A 347 -18.19 -1.16 0.07
N ILE A 348 -18.80 -0.93 1.23
CA ILE A 348 -20.26 -0.80 1.37
C ILE A 348 -20.77 0.35 0.50
N TRP A 349 -20.12 1.52 0.59
CA TRP A 349 -20.48 2.67 -0.24
C TRP A 349 -20.32 2.38 -1.74
N LEU A 350 -19.25 1.69 -2.13
CA LEU A 350 -19.02 1.30 -3.53
C LEU A 350 -20.12 0.37 -4.03
N LEU A 351 -20.51 -0.63 -3.23
CA LEU A 351 -21.59 -1.56 -3.57
C LEU A 351 -22.92 -0.82 -3.77
N ILE A 352 -23.30 0.04 -2.81
CA ILE A 352 -24.54 0.85 -2.91
C ILE A 352 -24.55 1.68 -4.19
N ARG A 353 -23.41 2.28 -4.55
CA ARG A 353 -23.30 3.11 -5.75
C ARG A 353 -23.43 2.30 -7.03
N GLU A 354 -22.84 1.11 -7.08
CA GLU A 354 -22.88 0.26 -8.28
C GLU A 354 -24.28 -0.33 -8.49
N THR A 355 -24.94 -0.78 -7.42
CA THR A 355 -26.34 -1.24 -7.47
C THR A 355 -27.29 -0.15 -7.97
N ARG A 356 -27.07 1.11 -7.58
CA ARG A 356 -27.87 2.26 -8.08
C ARG A 356 -27.62 2.61 -9.54
N ARG A 357 -26.55 2.10 -10.17
CA ARG A 357 -26.26 2.31 -11.59
C ARG A 357 -26.82 1.19 -12.47
N SER A 358 -26.99 0.00 -11.90
CA SER A 358 -27.60 -1.15 -12.58
C SER A 358 -29.13 -1.13 -12.60
N ILE A 359 -29.75 -0.26 -11.79
CA ILE A 359 -31.19 0.02 -11.77
C ILE A 359 -31.44 1.26 -12.64
#